data_AF-A0A2K0XGG7-F1
#
_entry.id   AF-A0A2K0XGG7-F1
#
_cell.length_a   1.000
_cell.length_b   1.000
_cell.length_c   1.000
_cell.angle_alpha   90.00
_cell.angle_beta   90.00
_cell.angle_gamma   90.00
#
_symmetry.space_group_name_H-M   'P 1'
#
loop_
_entity.id
_entity.type
_entity.pdbx_description
1 polymer ?
#
loop_
_entity_poly.entity_id
_entity_poly.type
_entity_poly.pdbx_seq_one_letter_code
_entity_poly.pdbx_strand_id
1 'polypeptide(L)'
;MRRIIFLLSVALGFTACSSIDCPLNNTVVTSYKLMGSQPKLEDTLTIIAVRSMGTDTVLLNRAVGIDSFILPISYAQPEDVFFFKIANKDGQVFRDTLRIAKDDQPHFESIDCPPAMFHRLKSVTCTHQTLDSVIINNENVNYDATNPHLYLYFKKYLY
;
A
#
# COMPACT_ATOMS: atom_id res chain seq x y z
N MET A 1 9.60 64.80 -4.96
CA MET A 1 10.39 63.63 -4.49
C MET A 1 9.60 62.67 -3.59
N ARG A 2 8.74 63.15 -2.67
CA ARG A 2 7.92 62.31 -1.76
C ARG A 2 6.91 61.36 -2.44
N ARG A 3 6.41 61.70 -3.63
CA ARG A 3 5.42 60.89 -4.39
C ARG A 3 6.04 59.73 -5.20
N ILE A 4 7.33 59.84 -5.56
CA ILE A 4 8.04 58.80 -6.33
C ILE A 4 8.46 57.64 -5.41
N ILE A 5 8.78 57.96 -4.13
CA ILE A 5 9.10 56.97 -3.10
C ILE A 5 7.89 56.08 -2.80
N PHE A 6 6.67 56.64 -2.81
CA PHE A 6 5.42 55.89 -2.62
C PHE A 6 5.07 54.96 -3.79
N LEU A 7 5.51 55.29 -5.02
CA LEU A 7 5.27 54.46 -6.21
C LEU A 7 6.25 53.28 -6.29
N LEU A 8 7.50 53.45 -5.84
CA LEU A 8 8.44 52.34 -5.73
C LEU A 8 8.06 51.35 -4.62
N SER A 9 7.49 51.82 -3.50
CA SER A 9 7.08 50.92 -2.42
C SER A 9 5.86 50.04 -2.74
N VAL A 10 5.04 50.41 -3.73
CA VAL A 10 3.89 49.60 -4.18
C VAL A 10 4.31 48.54 -5.21
N ALA A 11 5.40 48.76 -5.96
CA ALA A 11 5.90 47.83 -6.97
C ALA A 11 6.61 46.58 -6.41
N LEU A 12 6.94 46.58 -5.10
CA LEU A 12 7.55 45.44 -4.41
C LEU A 12 6.52 44.53 -3.69
N GLY A 13 5.23 44.76 -3.92
CA GLY A 13 4.15 43.99 -3.32
C GLY A 13 3.94 42.62 -3.97
N PHE A 14 4.68 41.63 -3.47
CA PHE A 14 4.31 40.21 -3.39
C PHE A 14 4.05 39.48 -4.72
N THR A 15 5.13 39.12 -5.41
CA THR A 15 5.17 37.84 -6.13
C THR A 15 5.11 36.70 -5.11
N ALA A 16 3.92 36.36 -4.62
CA ALA A 16 3.71 35.11 -3.88
C ALA A 16 3.76 33.96 -4.90
N CYS A 17 4.97 33.61 -5.32
CA CYS A 17 5.20 32.34 -5.99
C CYS A 17 5.24 31.28 -4.88
N SER A 18 4.08 30.79 -4.45
CA SER A 18 4.05 29.58 -3.65
C SER A 18 4.42 28.43 -4.58
N SER A 19 5.62 27.89 -4.45
CA SER A 19 5.91 26.58 -5.02
C SER A 19 5.00 25.58 -4.30
N ILE A 20 4.09 24.96 -5.05
CA ILE A 20 3.29 23.85 -4.54
C ILE A 20 4.23 22.64 -4.50
N ASP A 21 4.92 22.48 -3.39
CA ASP A 21 5.89 21.40 -3.17
C ASP A 21 5.20 20.14 -2.62
N CYS A 22 4.17 19.65 -3.30
CA CYS A 22 3.58 18.36 -2.96
C CYS A 22 4.49 17.23 -3.42
N PRO A 23 4.62 16.14 -2.64
CA PRO A 23 5.42 15.00 -3.03
C PRO A 23 4.85 14.39 -4.31
N LEU A 24 5.74 14.19 -5.29
CA LEU A 24 5.38 13.61 -6.59
C LEU A 24 4.74 12.22 -6.44
N ASN A 25 5.19 11.45 -5.46
CA ASN A 25 4.55 10.20 -5.05
C ASN A 25 3.79 10.42 -3.75
N ASN A 26 2.47 10.41 -3.83
CA ASN A 26 1.57 10.62 -2.70
C ASN A 26 0.63 9.42 -2.47
N THR A 27 0.93 8.28 -3.09
CA THR A 27 0.09 7.08 -2.96
C THR A 27 0.54 6.26 -1.76
N VAL A 28 -0.40 5.99 -0.85
CA VAL A 28 -0.17 5.16 0.33
C VAL A 28 -0.69 3.75 0.06
N VAL A 29 0.22 2.78 -0.01
CA VAL A 29 -0.04 1.37 -0.34
C VAL A 29 0.86 0.46 0.48
N THR A 30 0.43 -0.77 0.72
CA THR A 30 1.29 -1.81 1.28
C THR A 30 2.02 -2.54 0.17
N SER A 31 3.31 -2.81 0.40
CA SER A 31 4.15 -3.60 -0.50
C SER A 31 4.46 -4.96 0.11
N TYR A 32 4.39 -5.99 -0.72
CA TYR A 32 4.56 -7.39 -0.36
C TYR A 32 5.71 -7.96 -1.15
N LYS A 33 6.60 -8.70 -0.49
CA LYS A 33 7.72 -9.40 -1.13
C LYS A 33 7.67 -10.88 -0.77
N LEU A 34 7.83 -11.72 -1.79
CA LEU A 34 7.99 -13.15 -1.62
C LEU A 34 9.43 -13.44 -1.19
N MET A 35 9.54 -14.21 -0.12
CA MET A 35 10.80 -14.60 0.50
C MET A 35 10.89 -16.13 0.55
N GLY A 36 12.12 -16.64 0.68
CA GLY A 36 12.40 -18.07 0.74
C GLY A 36 13.34 -18.55 -0.36
N SER A 37 13.42 -19.86 -0.53
CA SER A 37 14.34 -20.50 -1.49
C SER A 37 13.93 -20.32 -2.96
N GLN A 38 12.64 -20.11 -3.20
CA GLN A 38 12.07 -19.82 -4.52
C GLN A 38 11.54 -18.39 -4.49
N PRO A 39 12.24 -17.41 -5.10
CA PRO A 39 11.87 -16.00 -4.96
C PRO A 39 10.64 -15.61 -5.80
N LYS A 40 10.12 -16.50 -6.65
CA LYS A 40 8.98 -16.23 -7.54
C LYS A 40 7.87 -17.25 -7.34
N LEU A 41 6.64 -16.80 -7.48
CA LEU A 41 5.48 -17.67 -7.47
C LEU A 41 5.24 -18.27 -8.87
N GLU A 42 5.36 -19.58 -9.01
CA GLU A 42 5.06 -20.26 -10.28
C GLU A 42 3.56 -20.46 -10.52
N ASP A 43 2.78 -20.54 -9.45
CA ASP A 43 1.33 -20.67 -9.50
C ASP A 43 0.62 -19.35 -9.81
N THR A 44 -0.66 -19.45 -10.15
CA THR A 44 -1.49 -18.28 -10.44
C THR A 44 -2.08 -17.68 -9.16
N LEU A 45 -1.70 -16.44 -8.83
CA LEU A 45 -2.24 -15.68 -7.69
C LEU A 45 -3.31 -14.69 -8.12
N THR A 46 -4.46 -14.76 -7.45
CA THR A 46 -5.52 -13.73 -7.52
C THR A 46 -5.78 -13.23 -6.11
N ILE A 47 -5.74 -11.91 -5.92
CA ILE A 47 -5.99 -11.27 -4.63
C ILE A 47 -7.30 -10.52 -4.68
N ILE A 48 -8.16 -10.79 -3.71
CA ILE A 48 -9.48 -10.19 -3.57
C ILE A 48 -9.52 -9.45 -2.23
N ALA A 49 -9.92 -8.18 -2.23
CA ALA A 49 -10.23 -7.44 -1.01
C ALA A 49 -11.69 -7.63 -0.62
N VAL A 50 -11.91 -7.90 0.66
CA VAL A 50 -13.24 -7.96 1.26
C VAL A 50 -13.63 -6.57 1.71
N ARG A 51 -14.79 -6.08 1.26
CA ARG A 51 -15.33 -4.77 1.65
C ARG A 51 -16.46 -4.94 2.66
N SER A 52 -16.50 -4.10 3.69
CA SER A 52 -17.51 -4.22 4.76
C SER A 52 -18.95 -3.92 4.30
N MET A 53 -19.15 -3.24 3.16
CA MET A 53 -20.46 -2.74 2.72
C MET A 53 -20.76 -2.96 1.23
N GLY A 54 -20.23 -4.01 0.59
CA GLY A 54 -20.52 -4.23 -0.84
C GLY A 54 -19.90 -5.49 -1.44
N THR A 55 -19.74 -5.47 -2.76
CA THR A 55 -19.13 -6.57 -3.52
C THR A 55 -17.62 -6.58 -3.33
N ASP A 56 -17.04 -7.75 -3.13
CA ASP A 56 -15.59 -7.93 -3.09
C ASP A 56 -14.92 -7.42 -4.37
N THR A 57 -13.66 -6.97 -4.27
CA THR A 57 -12.91 -6.40 -5.40
C THR A 57 -11.67 -7.24 -5.69
N VAL A 58 -11.47 -7.62 -6.95
CA VAL A 58 -10.20 -8.21 -7.40
C VAL A 58 -9.16 -7.09 -7.51
N LEU A 59 -8.12 -7.16 -6.68
CA LEU A 59 -7.00 -6.21 -6.67
C LEU A 59 -5.82 -6.66 -7.54
N LEU A 60 -5.59 -7.97 -7.58
CA LEU A 60 -4.58 -8.59 -8.43
C LEU A 60 -5.23 -9.76 -9.15
N ASN A 61 -5.19 -9.77 -10.46
CA ASN A 61 -5.85 -10.79 -11.27
C ASN A 61 -4.82 -11.70 -11.95
N ARG A 62 -4.80 -12.97 -11.54
CA ARG A 62 -4.03 -14.04 -12.20
C ARG A 62 -2.56 -13.72 -12.45
N ALA A 63 -1.87 -13.18 -11.45
CA ALA A 63 -0.44 -12.93 -11.53
C ALA A 63 0.34 -14.25 -11.46
N VAL A 64 1.40 -14.37 -12.25
CA VAL A 64 2.29 -15.54 -12.34
C VAL A 64 3.73 -15.04 -12.49
N GLY A 65 4.69 -15.74 -11.90
CA GLY A 65 6.12 -15.43 -12.01
C GLY A 65 6.56 -14.15 -11.29
N ILE A 66 5.71 -13.63 -10.40
CA ILE A 66 5.97 -12.42 -9.62
C ILE A 66 6.70 -12.75 -8.31
N ASP A 67 7.52 -11.81 -7.85
CA ASP A 67 8.22 -11.89 -6.56
C ASP A 67 7.75 -10.81 -5.57
N SER A 68 6.92 -9.88 -6.03
CA SER A 68 6.43 -8.73 -5.27
C SER A 68 5.17 -8.17 -5.90
N PHE A 69 4.39 -7.48 -5.08
CA PHE A 69 3.21 -6.73 -5.51
C PHE A 69 2.85 -5.67 -4.47
N ILE A 70 1.99 -4.72 -4.87
CA ILE A 70 1.43 -3.71 -3.97
C ILE A 70 -0.08 -3.89 -3.86
N LEU A 71 -0.65 -3.62 -2.69
CA LEU A 71 -2.09 -3.58 -2.48
C LEU A 71 -2.49 -2.22 -1.87
N PRO A 72 -3.67 -1.68 -2.23
CA PRO A 72 -4.27 -0.61 -1.45
C PRO A 72 -4.56 -1.07 -0.02
N ILE A 73 -4.47 -0.13 0.91
CA ILE A 73 -4.81 -0.30 2.32
C ILE A 73 -5.94 0.68 2.66
N SER A 74 -6.93 0.22 3.44
CA SER A 74 -8.16 0.98 3.67
C SER A 74 -8.15 1.68 5.02
N TYR A 75 -8.46 2.97 5.08
CA TYR A 75 -8.73 3.67 6.35
C TYR A 75 -10.21 3.62 6.78
N ALA A 76 -11.04 2.80 6.12
CA ALA A 76 -12.46 2.68 6.46
C ALA A 76 -12.71 1.73 7.64
N GLN A 77 -11.76 0.87 7.96
CA GLN A 77 -11.86 -0.16 8.98
C GLN A 77 -10.49 -0.40 9.63
N PRO A 78 -10.44 -0.78 10.92
CA PRO A 78 -9.19 -1.05 11.63
C PRO A 78 -8.44 -2.29 11.12
N GLU A 79 -9.10 -3.12 10.31
CA GLU A 79 -8.52 -4.33 9.72
C GLU A 79 -8.85 -4.40 8.22
N ASP A 80 -7.84 -4.69 7.40
CA ASP A 80 -8.02 -5.10 6.00
C ASP A 80 -8.00 -6.61 5.87
N VAL A 81 -8.90 -7.15 5.05
CA VAL A 81 -9.03 -8.59 4.81
C VAL A 81 -8.89 -8.89 3.33
N PHE A 82 -7.95 -9.78 3.01
CA PHE A 82 -7.65 -10.21 1.65
C PHE A 82 -7.76 -11.72 1.50
N PHE A 83 -8.38 -12.16 0.41
CA PHE A 83 -8.32 -13.56 -0.02
C PHE A 83 -7.24 -13.74 -1.08
N PHE A 84 -6.28 -14.60 -0.76
CA PHE A 84 -5.19 -15.02 -1.63
C PHE A 84 -5.61 -16.34 -2.26
N LYS A 85 -6.16 -16.26 -3.47
CA LYS A 85 -6.55 -17.43 -4.25
C LYS A 85 -5.37 -17.87 -5.10
N ILE A 86 -4.89 -19.08 -4.88
CA ILE A 86 -3.77 -19.67 -5.61
C ILE A 86 -4.29 -20.86 -6.40
N ALA A 87 -4.04 -20.85 -7.71
CA ALA A 87 -4.35 -21.97 -8.59
C ALA A 87 -3.03 -22.56 -9.10
N ASN A 88 -2.81 -23.84 -8.80
CA ASN A 88 -1.63 -24.55 -9.26
C ASN A 88 -1.76 -25.02 -10.72
N LYS A 89 -0.67 -25.52 -11.28
CA LYS A 89 -0.63 -26.03 -12.67
C LYS A 89 -1.60 -27.19 -12.92
N ASP A 90 -1.92 -27.97 -11.89
CA ASP A 90 -2.88 -29.08 -11.95
C ASP A 90 -4.35 -28.62 -11.84
N GLY A 91 -4.59 -27.30 -11.71
CA GLY A 91 -5.93 -26.71 -11.61
C GLY A 91 -6.55 -26.79 -10.20
N GLN A 92 -5.80 -27.26 -9.19
CA GLN A 92 -6.23 -27.20 -7.80
C GLN A 92 -6.21 -25.76 -7.31
N VAL A 93 -7.25 -25.38 -6.57
CA VAL A 93 -7.41 -24.02 -6.06
C VAL A 93 -7.37 -24.04 -4.54
N PHE A 94 -6.49 -23.22 -3.99
CA PHE A 94 -6.34 -22.99 -2.57
C PHE A 94 -6.66 -21.54 -2.23
N ARG A 95 -7.04 -21.27 -0.98
CA ARG A 95 -7.36 -19.93 -0.53
C ARG A 95 -6.80 -19.65 0.86
N ASP A 96 -5.94 -18.64 0.94
CA ASP A 96 -5.60 -18.04 2.21
C ASP A 96 -6.41 -16.78 2.50
N THR A 97 -6.80 -16.59 3.75
CA THR A 97 -7.38 -15.33 4.24
C THR A 97 -6.33 -14.62 5.06
N LEU A 98 -5.86 -13.48 4.56
CA LEU A 98 -4.94 -12.58 5.24
C LEU A 98 -5.72 -11.45 5.89
N ARG A 99 -5.46 -11.19 7.17
CA ARG A 99 -6.04 -10.08 7.92
C ARG A 99 -4.93 -9.20 8.46
N ILE A 100 -5.02 -7.90 8.22
CA ILE A 100 -4.00 -6.92 8.61
C ILE A 100 -4.66 -5.87 9.49
N ALA A 101 -4.36 -5.92 10.79
CA ALA A 101 -4.80 -4.91 11.75
C ALA A 101 -3.84 -3.73 11.73
N LYS A 102 -4.38 -2.51 11.84
CA LYS A 102 -3.60 -1.27 11.73
C LYS A 102 -4.21 -0.13 12.54
N ASP A 103 -3.42 0.92 12.71
CA ASP A 103 -3.86 2.24 13.18
C ASP A 103 -3.71 3.25 12.05
N ASP A 104 -4.73 4.07 11.84
CA ASP A 104 -4.75 5.11 10.81
C ASP A 104 -4.24 6.43 11.38
N GLN A 105 -3.37 7.11 10.64
CA GLN A 105 -2.69 8.34 11.06
C GLN A 105 -2.90 9.43 9.99
N PRO A 106 -3.74 10.44 10.25
CA PRO A 106 -3.94 11.53 9.32
C PRO A 106 -2.63 12.24 9.04
N HIS A 107 -2.33 12.44 7.76
CA HIS A 107 -1.14 13.15 7.31
C HIS A 107 -1.54 14.36 6.49
N PHE A 108 -1.06 15.52 6.93
CA PHE A 108 -1.29 16.80 6.27
C PHE A 108 0.04 17.49 6.11
N GLU A 109 0.34 17.88 4.88
CA GLU A 109 1.61 18.51 4.51
C GLU A 109 1.44 19.99 4.27
N SER A 110 0.49 20.36 3.41
CA SER A 110 0.12 21.75 3.15
C SER A 110 -1.33 21.85 2.68
N ILE A 111 -1.87 23.07 2.69
CA ILE A 111 -3.23 23.36 2.20
C ILE A 111 -3.38 23.11 0.70
N ASP A 112 -2.27 23.18 -0.03
CA ASP A 112 -2.23 22.99 -1.47
C ASP A 112 -2.10 21.51 -1.86
N CYS A 113 -1.84 20.62 -0.88
CA CYS A 113 -1.71 19.19 -1.11
C CYS A 113 -2.95 18.41 -0.63
N PRO A 114 -3.37 17.36 -1.35
CA PRO A 114 -4.39 16.45 -0.86
C PRO A 114 -3.95 15.83 0.48
N PRO A 115 -4.86 15.72 1.47
CA PRO A 115 -4.55 15.01 2.70
C PRO A 115 -4.35 13.52 2.39
N ALA A 116 -3.47 12.89 3.16
CA ALA A 116 -3.25 11.45 3.10
C ALA A 116 -3.59 10.79 4.44
N MET A 117 -3.76 9.47 4.39
CA MET A 117 -3.82 8.64 5.59
C MET A 117 -2.61 7.72 5.57
N PHE A 118 -1.72 7.88 6.54
CA PHE A 118 -0.66 6.91 6.81
C PHE A 118 -1.20 5.82 7.72
N HIS A 119 -0.49 4.70 7.79
CA HIS A 119 -0.91 3.58 8.62
C HIS A 119 0.26 3.00 9.38
N ARG A 120 -0.02 2.49 10.59
CA ARG A 120 0.90 1.64 11.34
C ARG A 120 0.32 0.24 11.44
N LEU A 121 0.98 -0.73 10.81
CA LEU A 121 0.59 -2.14 10.88
C LEU A 121 0.83 -2.66 12.31
N LYS A 122 -0.19 -3.24 12.92
CA LYS A 122 -0.12 -3.80 14.28
C LYS A 122 0.12 -5.30 14.28
N SER A 123 -0.62 -6.01 13.43
CA SER A 123 -0.53 -7.46 13.35
C SER A 123 -1.03 -7.95 12.00
N VAL A 124 -0.56 -9.15 11.66
CA VAL A 124 -1.02 -9.88 10.49
C VAL A 124 -1.38 -11.29 10.92
N THR A 125 -2.53 -11.78 10.48
CA THR A 125 -2.96 -13.17 10.70
C THR A 125 -3.34 -13.81 9.38
N CYS A 126 -3.07 -15.10 9.25
CA CYS A 126 -3.34 -15.85 8.03
C CYS A 126 -3.93 -17.22 8.37
N THR A 127 -4.69 -17.81 7.44
CA THR A 127 -5.20 -19.19 7.57
C THR A 127 -4.13 -20.25 7.29
N HIS A 128 -3.03 -19.88 6.65
CA HIS A 128 -1.88 -20.74 6.37
C HIS A 128 -2.22 -22.04 5.64
N GLN A 129 -3.15 -22.02 4.67
CA GLN A 129 -3.39 -23.13 3.76
C GLN A 129 -2.21 -23.29 2.79
N THR A 130 -1.75 -22.18 2.21
CA THR A 130 -0.65 -22.12 1.23
C THR A 130 0.55 -21.33 1.71
N LEU A 131 0.31 -20.25 2.44
CA LEU A 131 1.33 -19.46 3.10
C LEU A 131 1.82 -20.22 4.33
N ASP A 132 3.13 -20.32 4.48
CA ASP A 132 3.78 -20.85 5.67
C ASP A 132 3.81 -19.79 6.77
N SER A 133 4.27 -18.58 6.43
CA SER A 133 4.29 -17.45 7.34
C SER A 133 4.13 -16.11 6.61
N VAL A 134 3.66 -15.11 7.36
CA VAL A 134 3.60 -13.71 6.91
C VAL A 134 4.19 -12.84 8.01
N ILE A 135 5.20 -12.05 7.67
CA ILE A 135 5.96 -11.24 8.62
C ILE A 135 5.82 -9.77 8.26
N ILE A 136 5.54 -8.93 9.25
CA ILE A 136 5.65 -7.48 9.11
C ILE A 136 7.13 -7.12 9.18
N ASN A 137 7.68 -6.61 8.08
CA ASN A 137 9.05 -6.13 7.97
C ASN A 137 9.16 -4.63 8.24
N ASN A 138 8.25 -3.84 7.67
CA ASN A 138 8.11 -2.43 7.94
C ASN A 138 6.66 -2.14 8.33
N GLU A 139 6.45 -1.65 9.55
CA GLU A 139 5.12 -1.35 10.08
C GLU A 139 4.57 0.00 9.59
N ASN A 140 5.43 0.91 9.14
CA ASN A 140 5.02 2.27 8.77
C ASN A 140 4.70 2.34 7.28
N VAL A 141 3.42 2.51 6.98
CA VAL A 141 2.90 2.69 5.62
C VAL A 141 2.70 4.16 5.35
N ASN A 142 3.54 4.72 4.48
CA ASN A 142 3.51 6.12 4.07
C ASN A 142 3.73 6.21 2.54
N TYR A 143 4.21 7.35 2.04
CA TYR A 143 4.48 7.53 0.62
C TYR A 143 5.65 6.69 0.07
N ASP A 144 6.49 6.12 0.93
CA ASP A 144 7.60 5.26 0.53
C ASP A 144 7.20 3.78 0.61
N ALA A 145 6.93 3.19 -0.55
CA ALA A 145 6.66 1.76 -0.70
C ALA A 145 7.88 0.94 -1.16
N THR A 146 9.07 1.55 -1.23
CA THR A 146 10.29 0.88 -1.74
C THR A 146 10.79 -0.21 -0.82
N ASN A 147 10.70 -0.01 0.50
CA ASN A 147 10.96 -1.05 1.49
C ASN A 147 9.69 -1.90 1.68
N PRO A 148 9.73 -3.23 1.43
CA PRO A 148 8.57 -4.09 1.60
C PRO A 148 8.00 -4.02 3.01
N HIS A 149 6.69 -3.84 3.10
CA HIS A 149 5.98 -3.83 4.38
C HIS A 149 5.81 -5.26 4.91
N LEU A 150 5.49 -6.19 4.03
CA LEU A 150 5.17 -7.57 4.38
C LEU A 150 6.04 -8.56 3.60
N TYR A 151 6.62 -9.51 4.32
CA TYR A 151 7.26 -10.68 3.75
C TYR A 151 6.33 -11.88 3.78
N LEU A 152 6.23 -12.55 2.63
CA LEU A 152 5.41 -13.73 2.43
C LEU A 152 6.30 -14.94 2.19
N TYR A 153 6.09 -16.00 2.96
CA TYR A 153 6.76 -17.28 2.78
C TYR A 153 5.72 -18.33 2.37
N PHE A 154 5.89 -18.93 1.21
CA PHE A 154 5.02 -20.01 0.73
C PHE A 154 5.52 -21.38 1.18
N LYS A 155 4.59 -22.30 1.42
CA LYS A 155 4.91 -23.68 1.80
C LYS A 155 5.62 -24.42 0.68
N LYS A 156 6.48 -25.37 1.07
CA LYS A 156 7.40 -26.06 0.17
C LYS A 156 6.76 -26.97 -0.90
N TYR A 157 5.50 -27.34 -0.75
CA TYR A 157 4.82 -28.24 -1.70
C TYR A 157 4.01 -27.51 -2.78
N LEU A 158 4.00 -26.18 -2.77
CA LEU A 158 3.40 -25.35 -3.83
C LEU A 158 4.45 -24.98 -4.89
N TYR A 159 5.49 -25.80 -5.01
CA TYR A 159 6.57 -25.69 -5.98
C TYR A 159 6.47 -26.88 -6.94
#